data_AF-A0A1G8JUC0-F1
#
_entry.id   AF-A0A1G8JUC0-F1
#
_cell.length_a   1.000
_cell.length_b   1.000
_cell.length_c   1.000
_cell.angle_alpha   90.00
_cell.angle_beta   90.00
_cell.angle_gamma   90.00
#
_symmetry.space_group_name_H-M   'P 1'
#
loop_
_entity.id
_entity.type
_entity.pdbx_description
1 polymer ?
#
loop_
_entity_poly.entity_id
_entity_poly.type
_entity_poly.pdbx_seq_one_letter_code
_entity_poly.pdbx_strand_id
1 'polypeptide(L)' 'MRRKNALSLLSNEELLKIYTQAMSLELDDDFIELIKAELTRRGVRF' A
#
# COMPACT_ATOMS: atom_id res chain seq x y z
N MET A 1 -0.59 10.90 20.48
CA MET A 1 -0.13 9.71 19.73
C MET A 1 -0.48 9.90 18.26
N ARG A 2 0.48 9.91 17.32
CA ARG A 2 0.15 9.91 15.88
C ARG A 2 -0.61 8.60 15.58
N ARG A 3 -1.84 8.69 15.07
CA ARG A 3 -2.58 7.50 14.62
C ARG A 3 -1.73 6.79 13.56
N LYS A 4 -1.28 5.59 13.84
CA LYS A 4 -0.68 4.72 12.83
C LYS A 4 -1.82 4.21 11.95
N ASN A 5 -1.80 4.52 10.65
CA ASN A 5 -2.74 3.91 9.71
C ASN A 5 -2.43 2.40 9.62
N ALA A 6 -3.39 1.55 9.26
CA ALA A 6 -3.17 0.11 9.22
C ALA A 6 -2.02 -0.28 8.26
N LEU A 7 -1.91 0.43 7.13
CA LEU A 7 -0.85 0.23 6.13
C LEU A 7 0.56 0.51 6.68
N SER A 8 0.70 1.41 7.66
CA SER A 8 1.99 1.76 8.28
C SER A 8 2.54 0.67 9.20
N LEU A 9 1.72 -0.32 9.54
CA LEU A 9 2.13 -1.48 10.34
C LEU A 9 2.70 -2.61 9.49
N LEU A 10 2.37 -2.62 8.19
CA LEU A 10 2.86 -3.62 7.24
C LEU A 10 4.31 -3.34 6.85
N SER A 11 5.07 -4.39 6.57
CA SER A 11 6.39 -4.29 5.92
C SER A 11 6.25 -3.84 4.45
N ASN A 12 7.36 -3.48 3.82
CA ASN A 12 7.36 -3.12 2.39
C ASN A 12 6.98 -4.31 1.52
N GLU A 13 7.41 -5.52 1.88
CA GLU A 13 7.10 -6.74 1.16
C GLU A 13 5.60 -7.06 1.20
N GLU A 14 4.99 -6.95 2.38
CA GLU A 14 3.55 -7.14 2.54
C GLU A 14 2.74 -6.12 1.73
N LEU A 15 3.14 -4.85 1.75
CA LEU A 15 2.49 -3.80 0.95
C LEU A 15 2.61 -4.06 -0.55
N LEU A 16 3.78 -4.50 -1.04
CA LEU A 16 3.98 -4.85 -2.45
C LEU A 16 3.14 -6.05 -2.87
N LYS A 17 3.02 -7.06 -2.00
CA LYS A 17 2.18 -8.23 -2.25
C LYS A 17 0.71 -7.84 -2.35
N ILE A 18 0.22 -7.04 -1.40
CA ILE A 18 -1.17 -6.56 -1.41
C ILE A 18 -1.42 -5.69 -2.65
N TYR A 19 -0.50 -4.79 -3.00
CA TYR A 19 -0.59 -3.98 -4.22
C TYR A 19 -0.76 -4.86 -5.47
N THR A 20 0.11 -5.86 -5.62
CA THR A 20 0.09 -6.77 -6.78
C THR A 20 -1.21 -7.57 -6.84
N GLN A 21 -1.68 -8.05 -5.68
CA GLN A 21 -2.96 -8.78 -5.60
C GLN A 21 -4.15 -7.86 -5.90
N ALA A 22 -4.16 -6.63 -5.40
CA ALA A 22 -5.22 -5.66 -5.63
C ALA A 22 -5.34 -5.31 -7.13
N MET A 23 -4.20 -5.09 -7.79
CA MET A 23 -4.15 -4.91 -9.25
C MET A 23 -4.68 -6.14 -10.00
N SER A 24 -4.28 -7.35 -9.60
CA SER A 24 -4.69 -8.59 -10.28
C SER A 24 -6.17 -8.92 -10.11
N LEU A 25 -6.79 -8.44 -9.03
CA LEU A 25 -8.21 -8.65 -8.72
C LEU A 25 -9.08 -7.49 -9.20
N GLU A 26 -8.49 -6.49 -9.87
CA GLU A 26 -9.19 -5.26 -10.30
C GLU A 26 -9.99 -4.64 -9.14
N LEU A 27 -9.36 -4.55 -7.96
CA LEU A 27 -9.96 -3.91 -6.81
C LEU A 27 -10.09 -2.40 -7.04
N ASP A 28 -10.90 -1.78 -6.19
CA ASP A 28 -11.16 -0.34 -6.18
C ASP A 28 -9.88 0.52 -6.29
N ASP A 29 -9.92 1.48 -7.21
CA ASP A 29 -8.76 2.33 -7.53
C ASP A 29 -8.32 3.17 -6.32
N ASP A 30 -9.26 3.64 -5.49
CA ASP A 30 -8.93 4.39 -4.28
C ASP A 30 -8.13 3.54 -3.29
N PHE A 31 -8.47 2.25 -3.15
CA PHE A 31 -7.72 1.32 -2.33
C PHE A 31 -6.29 1.10 -2.85
N ILE A 32 -6.13 0.97 -4.17
CA ILE A 32 -4.83 0.82 -4.83
C ILE A 32 -3.97 2.07 -4.62
N GLU A 33 -4.56 3.26 -4.76
CA GLU A 33 -3.86 4.54 -4.55
C GLU A 33 -3.40 4.73 -3.11
N LEU A 34 -4.18 4.27 -2.11
CA LEU A 34 -3.74 4.29 -0.71
C LEU A 34 -2.47 3.45 -0.48
N ILE A 35 -2.37 2.29 -1.13
CA ILE A 35 -1.18 1.43 -1.04
C ILE A 35 0.02 2.08 -1.75
N LYS A 36 -0.18 2.62 -2.96
CA LYS A 36 0.87 3.35 -3.69
C LYS A 36 1.40 4.54 -2.91
N ALA A 37 0.51 5.31 -2.28
CA ALA A 37 0.88 6.46 -1.46
C ALA A 37 1.76 6.04 -0.28
N GLU A 38 1.42 4.95 0.40
CA GLU A 38 2.22 4.44 1.51
C GLU A 38 3.60 3.91 1.04
N LEU A 39 3.66 3.20 -0.07
CA LEU A 39 4.93 2.72 -0.65
C LEU A 39 5.83 3.89 -1.08
N THR A 40 5.24 4.92 -1.71
CA THR A 40 5.93 6.17 -2.08
C THR A 40 6.44 6.91 -0.86
N ARG A 41 5.62 7.01 0.22
CA ARG A 41 6.01 7.62 1.51
C ARG A 41 7.24 6.94 2.12
N ARG A 42 7.44 5.65 1.84
CA ARG A 42 8.59 4.85 2.29
C ARG A 42 9.78 4.87 1.33
N GLY A 43 9.68 5.60 0.23
CA GLY A 43 10.73 5.72 -0.79
C GLY A 43 10.79 4.56 -1.78
N VAL A 44 9.78 3.68 -1.80
CA VAL A 44 9.65 2.63 -2.82
C VAL A 44 9.00 3.26 -4.06
N ARG A 45 9.72 3.27 -5.18
CA ARG A 45 9.24 3.80 -6.47
C ARG A 45 8.78 2.64 -7.36
N PHE A 46 7.74 2.89 -8.16
CA PHE A 46 7.15 1.97 -9.14
C PHE A 46 7.55 2.36 -10.55
#